data_AF-A0A1M7RY24-F1
#
_entry.id   AF-A0A1M7RY24-F1
#
_cell.length_a   1.000
_cell.length_b   1.000
_cell.length_c   1.000
_cell.angle_alpha   90.00
_cell.angle_beta   90.00
_cell.angle_gamma   90.00
#
_symmetry.space_group_name_H-M   'P 1'
#
loop_
_entity.id
_entity.type
_entity.pdbx_description
1 polymer ?
#
loop_
_entity_poly.entity_id
_entity_poly.type
_entity_poly.pdbx_seq_one_letter_code
_entity_poly.pdbx_strand_id
1 'polypeptide(L)'
;MSDSSKISILSGKNFEKVYAKNNYLIEDSEKQGDICAIYFSSSGIYFPNTEEQFINSFIINDKYEWFDNRLFIASKHIFVRDVAKQFYITGINDEVDSIDKLIDLLKQLTSGYEIITVGSSAGAYMATVAGMTLNAKAIICFSGYFNLRLLDQKVWPYIGKYWTSDRNKWFDISESLQDYRGIFIYFYPALNEGDKIQAEQISLIHRKDFYVFPCCSSKHGIPFSKMVLKKLFRRDMDSLKQCLNELVKHTDKELFTYEQIIDLYEEIIIFGSGKEGESIADKLSMIDKKRIHMWDNNSIRWGQEIKGIKISGPHKLYTKGLIVISSPKYEEEIYDQISKNGNYGCDVIAFEELFCPTCRELDKVLADR
;
A
#
# COMPACT_ATOMS: atom_id res chain seq x y z
N MET A 1 -8.06 19.40 -14.94
CA MET A 1 -9.12 18.59 -14.28
C MET A 1 -10.07 19.56 -13.60
N SER A 2 -11.38 19.43 -13.79
CA SER A 2 -12.36 20.27 -13.08
C SER A 2 -12.29 19.99 -11.56
N ASP A 3 -12.45 21.04 -10.74
CA ASP A 3 -12.39 20.94 -9.27
C ASP A 3 -13.37 19.92 -8.68
N SER A 4 -14.46 19.61 -9.39
CA SER A 4 -15.46 18.60 -8.99
C SER A 4 -14.92 17.17 -8.87
N SER A 5 -13.82 16.83 -9.55
CA SER A 5 -13.24 15.47 -9.52
C SER A 5 -12.48 15.14 -8.23
N LYS A 6 -12.23 16.12 -7.37
CA LYS A 6 -11.50 15.96 -6.10
C LYS A 6 -12.40 15.67 -4.90
N ILE A 7 -13.67 16.09 -4.95
CA ILE A 7 -14.61 15.96 -3.83
C ILE A 7 -15.33 14.63 -3.92
N SER A 8 -15.46 13.91 -2.81
CA SER A 8 -16.15 12.61 -2.78
C SER A 8 -17.65 12.74 -3.07
N ILE A 9 -18.27 11.62 -3.44
CA ILE A 9 -19.72 11.55 -3.63
C ILE A 9 -20.33 11.24 -2.27
N LEU A 10 -21.17 12.15 -1.77
CA LEU A 10 -21.67 12.13 -0.38
C LEU A 10 -23.20 12.06 -0.28
N SER A 11 -23.90 12.04 -1.42
CA SER A 11 -25.36 12.00 -1.52
C SER A 11 -25.80 11.61 -2.93
N GLY A 12 -27.09 11.33 -3.09
CA GLY A 12 -27.70 10.96 -4.38
C GLY A 12 -28.11 9.50 -4.43
N LYS A 13 -28.96 9.16 -5.40
CA LYS A 13 -29.65 7.87 -5.47
C LYS A 13 -28.72 6.65 -5.39
N ASN A 14 -27.61 6.66 -6.12
CA ASN A 14 -26.67 5.54 -6.11
C ASN A 14 -25.84 5.52 -4.82
N PHE A 15 -25.47 6.68 -4.27
CA PHE A 15 -24.82 6.78 -2.97
C PHE A 15 -25.71 6.18 -1.89
N GLU A 16 -26.94 6.67 -1.75
CA GLU A 16 -27.92 6.19 -0.76
C GLU A 16 -28.18 4.68 -0.91
N LYS A 17 -28.30 4.18 -2.15
CA LYS A 17 -28.45 2.75 -2.42
C LYS A 17 -27.26 1.91 -1.92
N VAL A 18 -26.04 2.38 -2.10
CA VAL A 18 -24.83 1.67 -1.64
C VAL A 18 -24.66 1.85 -0.14
N TYR A 19 -24.90 3.04 0.39
CA TYR A 19 -24.76 3.38 1.80
C TYR A 19 -25.75 2.62 2.67
N ALA A 20 -26.95 2.29 2.17
CA ALA A 20 -27.92 1.45 2.86
C ALA A 20 -27.53 -0.04 2.96
N LYS A 21 -26.45 -0.49 2.30
CA LYS A 21 -25.93 -1.86 2.44
C LYS A 21 -25.10 -1.99 3.72
N ASN A 22 -24.77 -3.22 4.12
CA ASN A 22 -23.88 -3.48 5.26
C ASN A 22 -22.51 -2.80 5.13
N ASN A 23 -21.93 -2.76 3.91
CA ASN A 23 -20.61 -2.17 3.63
C ASN A 23 -19.44 -2.78 4.44
N TYR A 24 -19.61 -4.03 4.84
CA TYR A 24 -18.54 -4.94 5.22
C TYR A 24 -18.80 -6.33 4.61
N LEU A 25 -17.77 -7.16 4.52
CA LEU A 25 -17.83 -8.56 4.08
C LEU A 25 -17.01 -9.41 5.04
N ILE A 26 -17.53 -10.58 5.41
CA ILE A 26 -16.83 -11.54 6.27
C ILE A 26 -16.58 -12.81 5.45
N GLU A 27 -15.34 -13.28 5.47
CA GLU A 27 -14.89 -14.50 4.80
C GLU A 27 -14.07 -15.32 5.79
N ASP A 28 -14.52 -16.54 6.08
CA ASP A 28 -13.72 -17.50 6.84
C ASP A 28 -12.81 -18.26 5.86
N SER A 29 -11.56 -18.45 6.24
CA SER A 29 -10.62 -19.29 5.50
C SER A 29 -10.71 -20.74 5.98
N GLU A 30 -10.22 -21.68 5.18
CA GLU A 30 -10.08 -23.08 5.61
C GLU A 30 -9.01 -23.27 6.70
N LYS A 31 -8.26 -22.22 7.04
CA LYS A 31 -7.21 -22.29 8.06
C LYS A 31 -7.81 -22.32 9.45
N GLN A 32 -7.29 -23.25 10.25
CA GLN A 32 -7.51 -23.23 11.68
C GLN A 32 -6.62 -22.17 12.32
N GLY A 33 -7.21 -21.36 13.20
CA GLY A 33 -6.52 -20.30 13.91
C GLY A 33 -7.50 -19.36 14.58
N ASP A 34 -6.99 -18.52 15.46
CA ASP A 34 -7.71 -17.50 16.22
C ASP A 34 -7.43 -16.08 15.70
N ILE A 35 -6.78 -15.93 14.55
CA ILE A 35 -6.46 -14.61 13.99
C ILE A 35 -7.60 -14.12 13.08
N CYS A 36 -8.15 -12.96 13.41
CA CYS A 36 -9.07 -12.21 12.55
C CYS A 36 -8.36 -10.99 11.96
N ALA A 37 -8.27 -10.92 10.64
CA ALA A 37 -7.75 -9.75 9.93
C ALA A 37 -8.88 -8.82 9.49
N ILE A 38 -8.76 -7.53 9.82
CA ILE A 38 -9.71 -6.49 9.42
C ILE A 38 -9.02 -5.56 8.42
N TYR A 39 -9.63 -5.39 7.24
CA TYR A 39 -9.09 -4.60 6.14
C TYR A 39 -9.95 -3.39 5.88
N PHE A 40 -9.36 -2.21 5.91
CA PHE A 40 -10.07 -0.95 5.68
C PHE A 40 -9.67 -0.35 4.33
N SER A 41 -10.66 -0.08 3.48
CA SER A 41 -10.44 0.56 2.18
C SER A 41 -9.88 1.97 2.31
N SER A 42 -9.00 2.33 1.38
CA SER A 42 -8.50 3.69 1.23
C SER A 42 -9.55 4.64 0.65
N SER A 43 -9.19 5.93 0.56
CA SER A 43 -9.91 6.90 -0.27
C SER A 43 -9.73 6.64 -1.78
N GLY A 44 -8.92 5.66 -2.18
CA GLY A 44 -8.74 5.20 -3.56
C GLY A 44 -9.73 4.11 -4.00
N ILE A 45 -10.66 3.67 -3.14
CA ILE A 45 -11.59 2.57 -3.44
C ILE A 45 -12.35 2.79 -4.76
N TYR A 46 -12.68 4.04 -5.09
CA TYR A 46 -13.01 4.49 -6.44
C TYR A 46 -12.27 5.80 -6.75
N PHE A 47 -11.73 5.91 -7.97
CA PHE A 47 -11.05 7.11 -8.45
C PHE A 47 -11.04 7.14 -9.98
N PRO A 48 -11.18 8.31 -10.64
CA PRO A 48 -11.53 9.63 -10.06
C PRO A 48 -12.93 9.65 -9.41
N ASN A 49 -13.29 10.73 -8.72
CA ASN A 49 -14.57 10.85 -8.00
C ASN A 49 -15.75 11.12 -8.95
N THR A 50 -15.97 10.22 -9.90
CA THR A 50 -17.09 10.29 -10.85
C THR A 50 -18.15 9.26 -10.51
N GLU A 51 -19.40 9.57 -10.88
CA GLU A 51 -20.54 8.66 -10.71
C GLU A 51 -20.30 7.31 -11.40
N GLU A 52 -19.66 7.33 -12.57
CA GLU A 52 -19.27 6.12 -13.31
C GLU A 52 -18.33 5.23 -12.50
N GLN A 53 -17.27 5.80 -11.90
CA GLN A 53 -16.32 5.02 -11.08
C GLN A 53 -16.97 4.53 -9.79
N PHE A 54 -17.89 5.31 -9.22
CA PHE A 54 -18.68 4.91 -8.06
C PHE A 54 -19.56 3.70 -8.38
N ILE A 55 -20.34 3.76 -9.46
CA ILE A 55 -21.20 2.66 -9.93
C ILE A 55 -20.34 1.43 -10.24
N ASN A 56 -19.25 1.62 -10.98
CA ASN A 56 -18.37 0.51 -11.35
C ASN A 56 -17.78 -0.15 -10.11
N SER A 57 -17.35 0.63 -9.11
CA SER A 57 -16.74 0.09 -7.89
C SER A 57 -17.76 -0.61 -6.99
N PHE A 58 -18.91 0.01 -6.68
CA PHE A 58 -19.81 -0.51 -5.62
C PHE A 58 -21.06 -1.24 -6.11
N ILE A 59 -21.51 -0.97 -7.33
CA ILE A 59 -22.74 -1.56 -7.87
C ILE A 59 -22.41 -2.72 -8.81
N ILE A 60 -21.44 -2.54 -9.71
CA ILE A 60 -21.06 -3.58 -10.69
C ILE A 60 -20.12 -4.61 -10.06
N ASN A 61 -19.01 -4.16 -9.47
CA ASN A 61 -17.96 -5.05 -8.99
C ASN A 61 -18.04 -5.36 -7.48
N ASP A 62 -18.94 -4.70 -6.75
CA ASP A 62 -19.07 -4.77 -5.28
C ASP A 62 -17.71 -4.78 -4.55
N LYS A 63 -16.82 -3.88 -4.96
CA LYS A 63 -15.39 -3.90 -4.67
C LYS A 63 -15.09 -3.81 -3.17
N TYR A 64 -14.16 -4.64 -2.73
CA TYR A 64 -13.43 -4.55 -1.47
C TYR A 64 -11.93 -4.47 -1.76
N GLU A 65 -11.28 -3.37 -1.36
CA GLU A 65 -9.93 -3.01 -1.85
C GLU A 65 -8.85 -4.06 -1.57
N TRP A 66 -8.96 -4.76 -0.45
CA TRP A 66 -7.96 -5.74 0.02
C TRP A 66 -8.32 -7.18 -0.31
N PHE A 67 -9.41 -7.43 -1.05
CA PHE A 67 -9.95 -8.78 -1.24
C PHE A 67 -8.92 -9.77 -1.80
N ASP A 68 -8.07 -9.31 -2.72
CA ASP A 68 -7.00 -10.11 -3.35
C ASP A 68 -5.67 -10.08 -2.58
N ASN A 69 -5.56 -9.27 -1.53
CA ASN A 69 -4.35 -9.10 -0.71
C ASN A 69 -4.67 -9.44 0.74
N ARG A 70 -4.78 -10.74 1.02
CA ARG A 70 -5.12 -11.28 2.34
C ARG A 70 -3.88 -11.65 3.13
N LEU A 71 -3.96 -11.50 4.45
CA LEU A 71 -2.95 -12.01 5.37
C LEU A 71 -3.08 -13.52 5.41
N PHE A 72 -2.02 -14.22 5.06
CA PHE A 72 -2.03 -15.67 4.97
C PHE A 72 -2.36 -16.33 6.31
N ILE A 73 -2.02 -15.72 7.44
CA ILE A 73 -2.21 -16.31 8.77
C ILE A 73 -3.62 -16.17 9.36
N ALA A 74 -4.47 -15.33 8.79
CA ALA A 74 -5.79 -15.09 9.37
C ALA A 74 -6.74 -16.25 9.04
N SER A 75 -7.49 -16.70 10.05
CA SER A 75 -8.58 -17.68 9.88
C SER A 75 -9.88 -16.99 9.49
N LYS A 76 -10.07 -15.73 9.90
CA LYS A 76 -11.22 -14.89 9.54
C LYS A 76 -10.75 -13.58 8.89
N HIS A 77 -11.45 -13.15 7.85
CA HIS A 77 -11.22 -11.87 7.17
C HIS A 77 -12.48 -11.00 7.22
N ILE A 78 -12.33 -9.76 7.65
CA ILE A 78 -13.39 -8.74 7.63
C ILE A 78 -12.93 -7.60 6.73
N PHE A 79 -13.60 -7.40 5.60
CA PHE A 79 -13.32 -6.29 4.70
C PHE A 79 -14.34 -5.18 4.94
N VAL A 80 -13.89 -3.98 5.22
CA VAL A 80 -14.72 -2.82 5.55
C VAL A 80 -14.45 -1.72 4.54
N ARG A 81 -15.52 -1.07 4.03
CA ARG A 81 -15.39 0.01 3.05
C ARG A 81 -16.02 1.31 3.50
N ASP A 82 -15.29 2.40 3.30
CA ASP A 82 -15.81 3.77 3.45
C ASP A 82 -16.39 4.25 2.12
N VAL A 83 -17.72 4.21 2.01
CA VAL A 83 -18.45 4.63 0.81
C VAL A 83 -18.32 6.15 0.59
N ALA A 84 -18.27 6.94 1.67
CA ALA A 84 -18.17 8.39 1.60
C ALA A 84 -16.74 8.87 1.27
N LYS A 85 -15.73 8.02 1.47
CA LYS A 85 -14.30 8.39 1.40
C LYS A 85 -14.03 9.64 2.23
N GLN A 86 -14.39 9.57 3.50
CA GLN A 86 -14.26 10.66 4.48
C GLN A 86 -13.77 10.10 5.82
N PHE A 87 -12.76 9.23 5.78
CA PHE A 87 -12.12 8.67 6.97
C PHE A 87 -13.10 7.95 7.91
N TYR A 88 -14.15 7.33 7.36
CA TYR A 88 -15.17 6.63 8.14
C TYR A 88 -15.87 7.54 9.18
N ILE A 89 -15.77 8.87 9.07
CA ILE A 89 -16.29 9.83 10.07
C ILE A 89 -17.79 9.60 10.31
N THR A 90 -18.53 9.27 9.24
CA THR A 90 -19.96 8.95 9.24
C THR A 90 -20.26 7.46 9.35
N GLY A 91 -19.27 6.62 9.63
CA GLY A 91 -19.43 5.17 9.61
C GLY A 91 -19.54 4.61 8.19
N ILE A 92 -20.15 3.43 8.08
CA ILE A 92 -20.18 2.64 6.82
C ILE A 92 -21.58 2.50 6.24
N ASN A 93 -22.62 2.77 7.01
CA ASN A 93 -24.02 2.74 6.59
C ASN A 93 -24.91 3.56 7.55
N ASP A 94 -26.22 3.53 7.35
CA ASP A 94 -27.19 4.30 8.16
C ASP A 94 -27.34 3.78 9.61
N GLU A 95 -27.07 2.49 9.86
CA GLU A 95 -27.17 1.89 11.19
C GLU A 95 -25.86 2.07 11.98
N VAL A 96 -24.75 1.77 11.30
CA VAL A 96 -23.35 1.90 11.74
C VAL A 96 -22.81 3.23 11.22
N ASP A 97 -23.42 4.31 11.71
CA ASP A 97 -23.28 5.68 11.20
C ASP A 97 -22.20 6.51 11.92
N SER A 98 -21.26 5.86 12.60
CA SER A 98 -20.13 6.52 13.26
C SER A 98 -18.95 5.58 13.45
N ILE A 99 -17.77 6.16 13.71
CA ILE A 99 -16.58 5.39 14.09
C ILE A 99 -16.87 4.57 15.37
N ASP A 100 -17.52 5.16 16.37
CA ASP A 100 -17.88 4.45 17.62
C ASP A 100 -18.73 3.20 17.36
N LYS A 101 -19.79 3.34 16.57
CA LYS A 101 -20.65 2.19 16.21
C LYS A 101 -19.91 1.16 15.36
N LEU A 102 -19.00 1.60 14.50
CA LEU A 102 -18.16 0.69 13.72
C LEU A 102 -17.23 -0.10 14.64
N ILE A 103 -16.62 0.54 15.64
CA ILE A 103 -15.82 -0.14 16.66
C ILE A 103 -16.66 -1.16 17.44
N ASP A 104 -17.87 -0.79 17.87
CA ASP A 104 -18.77 -1.70 18.59
C ASP A 104 -19.15 -2.93 17.75
N LEU A 105 -19.47 -2.71 16.47
CA LEU A 105 -19.72 -3.80 15.52
C LEU A 105 -18.49 -4.71 15.41
N LEU A 106 -17.31 -4.14 15.14
CA LEU A 106 -16.10 -4.92 14.95
C LEU A 106 -15.75 -5.72 16.20
N LYS A 107 -15.90 -5.12 17.39
CA LYS A 107 -15.71 -5.81 18.68
C LYS A 107 -16.57 -7.07 18.81
N GLN A 108 -17.82 -7.01 18.34
CA GLN A 108 -18.72 -8.17 18.33
C GLN A 108 -18.26 -9.21 17.30
N LEU A 109 -17.94 -8.79 16.08
CA LEU A 109 -17.56 -9.69 14.97
C LEU A 109 -16.22 -10.40 15.21
N THR A 110 -15.33 -9.80 15.99
CA THR A 110 -14.00 -10.32 16.33
C THR A 110 -13.94 -10.98 17.71
N SER A 111 -15.09 -11.21 18.37
CA SER A 111 -15.12 -11.83 19.70
C SER A 111 -14.45 -13.19 19.68
N GLY A 112 -13.46 -13.39 20.57
CA GLY A 112 -12.67 -14.62 20.66
C GLY A 112 -11.49 -14.73 19.69
N TYR A 113 -11.19 -13.68 18.91
CA TYR A 113 -10.05 -13.66 17.98
C TYR A 113 -8.94 -12.71 18.44
N GLU A 114 -7.69 -13.05 18.11
CA GLU A 114 -6.59 -12.08 18.01
C GLU A 114 -6.77 -11.22 16.75
N ILE A 115 -6.69 -9.90 16.89
CA ILE A 115 -7.02 -8.98 15.80
C ILE A 115 -5.75 -8.48 15.12
N ILE A 116 -5.74 -8.45 13.79
CA ILE A 116 -4.78 -7.67 12.99
C ILE A 116 -5.56 -6.68 12.12
N THR A 117 -5.21 -5.40 12.16
CA THR A 117 -5.83 -4.39 11.29
C THR A 117 -4.88 -3.97 10.17
N VAL A 118 -5.45 -3.75 8.99
CA VAL A 118 -4.71 -3.42 7.77
C VAL A 118 -5.42 -2.28 7.04
N GLY A 119 -4.67 -1.30 6.57
CA GLY A 119 -5.23 -0.27 5.72
C GLY A 119 -4.20 0.60 5.02
N SER A 120 -4.66 1.37 4.04
CA SER A 120 -3.87 2.40 3.37
C SER A 120 -4.62 3.72 3.33
N SER A 121 -3.92 4.86 3.38
CA SER A 121 -4.54 6.19 3.34
C SER A 121 -5.60 6.35 4.45
N ALA A 122 -6.80 6.81 4.11
CA ALA A 122 -7.95 6.86 5.01
C ALA A 122 -8.30 5.51 5.65
N GLY A 123 -8.02 4.39 4.98
CA GLY A 123 -8.16 3.06 5.53
C GLY A 123 -7.12 2.77 6.61
N ALA A 124 -5.88 3.25 6.47
CA ALA A 124 -4.85 3.08 7.48
C ALA A 124 -5.14 3.90 8.75
N TYR A 125 -5.77 5.07 8.60
CA TYR A 125 -6.33 5.82 9.73
C TYR A 125 -7.33 4.95 10.51
N MET A 126 -8.34 4.39 9.82
CA MET A 126 -9.35 3.55 10.49
C MET A 126 -8.76 2.24 11.03
N ALA A 127 -7.77 1.65 10.34
CA ALA A 127 -7.03 0.49 10.83
C ALA A 127 -6.31 0.81 12.15
N THR A 128 -5.74 2.02 12.27
CA THR A 128 -5.07 2.47 13.49
C THR A 128 -6.08 2.71 14.61
N VAL A 129 -7.20 3.39 14.32
CA VAL A 129 -8.31 3.60 15.28
C VAL A 129 -8.86 2.27 15.79
N ALA A 130 -9.24 1.37 14.89
CA ALA A 130 -9.75 0.06 15.28
C ALA A 130 -8.71 -0.77 16.03
N GLY A 131 -7.45 -0.74 15.58
CA GLY A 131 -6.37 -1.49 16.21
C GLY A 131 -6.09 -1.04 17.64
N MET A 132 -6.03 0.28 17.89
CA MET A 132 -5.81 0.78 19.24
C MET A 132 -7.00 0.51 20.16
N THR A 133 -8.24 0.69 19.66
CA THR A 133 -9.44 0.55 20.50
C THR A 133 -9.82 -0.91 20.78
N LEU A 134 -9.55 -1.82 19.85
CA LEU A 134 -9.80 -3.25 20.01
C LEU A 134 -8.61 -4.01 20.58
N ASN A 135 -7.52 -3.30 20.94
CA ASN A 135 -6.26 -3.88 21.41
C ASN A 135 -5.73 -4.98 20.47
N ALA A 136 -5.64 -4.65 19.18
CA ALA A 136 -5.13 -5.54 18.17
C ALA A 136 -3.71 -6.03 18.48
N LYS A 137 -3.40 -7.24 18.02
CA LYS A 137 -2.05 -7.82 18.07
C LYS A 137 -1.09 -7.04 17.18
N ALA A 138 -1.58 -6.63 16.00
CA ALA A 138 -0.81 -5.83 15.06
C ALA A 138 -1.68 -4.83 14.28
N ILE A 139 -1.07 -3.68 13.95
CA ILE A 139 -1.60 -2.67 13.04
C ILE A 139 -0.61 -2.53 11.88
N ILE A 140 -1.08 -2.79 10.65
CA ILE A 140 -0.31 -2.62 9.42
C ILE A 140 -0.85 -1.40 8.67
N CYS A 141 -0.05 -0.35 8.65
CA CYS A 141 -0.42 0.98 8.20
C CYS A 141 0.42 1.39 6.97
N PHE A 142 -0.24 1.78 5.88
CA PHE A 142 0.40 2.28 4.67
C PHE A 142 -0.05 3.70 4.35
N SER A 143 0.83 4.69 4.42
CA SER A 143 0.47 6.11 4.20
C SER A 143 -0.72 6.57 5.05
N GLY A 144 -0.72 6.23 6.34
CA GLY A 144 -1.82 6.54 7.24
C GLY A 144 -1.87 7.99 7.66
N TYR A 145 -3.06 8.39 8.12
CA TYR A 145 -3.28 9.68 8.76
C TYR A 145 -3.45 9.46 10.26
N PHE A 146 -2.89 10.36 11.05
CA PHE A 146 -2.96 10.37 12.51
C PHE A 146 -3.59 11.67 13.03
N ASN A 147 -3.49 12.75 12.25
CA ASN A 147 -4.13 14.03 12.55
C ASN A 147 -4.89 14.55 11.34
N LEU A 148 -6.20 14.31 11.32
CA LEU A 148 -7.12 14.78 10.29
C LEU A 148 -7.29 16.31 10.32
N ARG A 149 -6.95 16.98 11.43
CA ARG A 149 -7.05 18.45 11.53
C ARG A 149 -6.08 19.19 10.60
N LEU A 150 -5.05 18.49 10.11
CA LEU A 150 -4.06 19.00 9.18
C LEU A 150 -4.53 18.96 7.71
N LEU A 151 -5.72 18.41 7.44
CA LEU A 151 -6.22 18.20 6.08
C LEU A 151 -7.08 19.36 5.57
N ASP A 152 -7.03 19.58 4.25
CA ASP A 152 -7.87 20.58 3.58
C ASP A 152 -9.35 20.16 3.61
N GLN A 153 -10.15 20.92 4.36
CA GLN A 153 -11.59 20.71 4.52
C GLN A 153 -12.37 20.91 3.22
N LYS A 154 -11.81 21.54 2.19
CA LYS A 154 -12.43 21.62 0.86
C LYS A 154 -12.44 20.27 0.14
N VAL A 155 -11.41 19.46 0.37
CA VAL A 155 -11.30 18.09 -0.18
C VAL A 155 -12.03 17.11 0.75
N TRP A 156 -11.97 17.35 2.06
CA TRP A 156 -12.54 16.48 3.09
C TRP A 156 -13.63 17.20 3.90
N PRO A 157 -14.79 17.48 3.30
CA PRO A 157 -15.83 18.32 3.90
C PRO A 157 -16.41 17.78 5.22
N TYR A 158 -16.33 16.47 5.48
CA TYR A 158 -16.81 15.95 6.76
C TYR A 158 -15.92 16.36 7.94
N ILE A 159 -14.64 16.66 7.72
CA ILE A 159 -13.78 17.22 8.76
C ILE A 159 -14.30 18.59 9.18
N GLY A 160 -14.66 19.45 8.23
CA GLY A 160 -15.25 20.76 8.52
C GLY A 160 -16.65 20.65 9.14
N LYS A 161 -17.52 19.80 8.57
CA LYS A 161 -18.89 19.59 9.05
C LYS A 161 -18.95 19.13 10.51
N TYR A 162 -18.03 18.26 10.91
CA TYR A 162 -18.02 17.64 12.24
C TYR A 162 -16.97 18.22 13.18
N TRP A 163 -16.34 19.35 12.84
CA TRP A 163 -15.23 19.96 13.57
C TRP A 163 -15.49 20.20 15.06
N THR A 164 -16.72 20.56 15.42
CA THR A 164 -17.14 20.86 16.80
C THR A 164 -18.08 19.82 17.39
N SER A 165 -18.34 18.72 16.67
CA SER A 165 -19.19 17.63 17.16
C SER A 165 -18.38 16.59 17.95
N ASP A 166 -19.06 15.72 18.70
CA ASP A 166 -18.43 14.62 19.44
C ASP A 166 -17.61 13.66 18.55
N ARG A 167 -17.86 13.66 17.23
CA ARG A 167 -17.08 12.86 16.26
C ARG A 167 -15.64 13.34 16.12
N ASN A 168 -15.35 14.60 16.49
CA ASN A 168 -14.02 15.17 16.38
C ASN A 168 -12.99 14.56 17.35
N LYS A 169 -13.44 13.77 18.34
CA LYS A 169 -12.57 13.04 19.27
C LYS A 169 -11.64 12.06 18.56
N TRP A 170 -12.01 11.64 17.34
CA TRP A 170 -11.20 10.77 16.49
C TRP A 170 -10.31 11.54 15.51
N PHE A 171 -10.38 12.89 15.45
CA PHE A 171 -9.65 13.64 14.41
C PHE A 171 -8.15 13.69 14.67
N ASP A 172 -7.72 13.56 15.91
CA ASP A 172 -6.31 13.45 16.26
C ASP A 172 -6.13 12.23 17.15
N ILE A 173 -5.41 11.23 16.64
CA ILE A 173 -5.17 9.96 17.31
C ILE A 173 -3.69 9.78 17.68
N SER A 174 -2.86 10.79 17.43
CA SER A 174 -1.41 10.73 17.63
C SER A 174 -1.04 10.46 19.10
N GLU A 175 -1.73 11.10 20.04
CA GLU A 175 -1.55 10.87 21.48
C GLU A 175 -2.07 9.50 21.92
N SER A 176 -3.29 9.13 21.52
CA SER A 176 -3.89 7.84 21.90
C SER A 176 -3.10 6.64 21.37
N LEU A 177 -2.42 6.78 20.23
CA LEU A 177 -1.56 5.73 19.68
C LEU A 177 -0.35 5.41 20.59
N GLN A 178 0.07 6.33 21.45
CA GLN A 178 1.16 6.09 22.41
C GLN A 178 0.80 5.00 23.43
N ASP A 179 -0.49 4.82 23.72
CA ASP A 179 -0.98 3.83 24.67
C ASP A 179 -1.13 2.43 24.08
N TYR A 180 -1.21 2.31 22.75
CA TYR A 180 -1.26 1.01 22.08
C TYR A 180 -0.03 0.16 22.43
N ARG A 181 -0.22 -1.14 22.73
CA ARG A 181 0.85 -2.06 23.18
C ARG A 181 1.14 -3.22 22.23
N GLY A 182 0.37 -3.36 21.15
CA GLY A 182 0.65 -4.35 20.11
C GLY A 182 1.76 -3.90 19.16
N ILE A 183 1.95 -4.67 18.10
CA ILE A 183 2.92 -4.35 17.04
C ILE A 183 2.32 -3.28 16.13
N PHE A 184 3.07 -2.21 15.86
CA PHE A 184 2.67 -1.18 14.91
C PHE A 184 3.68 -1.14 13.77
N ILE A 185 3.21 -1.26 12.54
CA ILE A 185 4.04 -1.29 11.33
C ILE A 185 3.53 -0.19 10.42
N TYR A 186 4.37 0.80 10.12
CA TYR A 186 4.02 1.93 9.29
C TYR A 186 5.04 2.16 8.18
N PHE A 187 4.58 2.07 6.94
CA PHE A 187 5.37 2.47 5.77
C PHE A 187 4.76 3.71 5.14
N TYR A 188 5.59 4.71 4.82
CA TYR A 188 5.11 5.96 4.23
C TYR A 188 6.06 6.52 3.16
N PRO A 189 5.51 7.18 2.12
CA PRO A 189 6.28 7.84 1.07
C PRO A 189 6.89 9.14 1.59
N ALA A 190 8.18 9.11 1.92
CA ALA A 190 8.90 10.21 2.56
C ALA A 190 9.15 11.42 1.65
N LEU A 191 8.94 11.30 0.33
CA LEU A 191 8.98 12.43 -0.60
C LEU A 191 7.59 13.06 -0.82
N ASN A 192 6.54 12.51 -0.22
CA ASN A 192 5.23 13.12 -0.19
C ASN A 192 5.08 13.97 1.08
N GLU A 193 4.89 15.28 0.90
CA GLU A 193 4.84 16.22 2.03
C GLU A 193 3.68 15.93 2.99
N GLY A 194 2.51 15.52 2.47
CA GLY A 194 1.36 15.19 3.30
C GLY A 194 1.62 13.97 4.19
N ASP A 195 2.21 12.91 3.62
CA ASP A 195 2.56 11.70 4.38
C ASP A 195 3.68 11.96 5.39
N LYS A 196 4.66 12.80 5.04
CA LYS A 196 5.73 13.23 5.94
C LYS A 196 5.17 13.97 7.16
N ILE A 197 4.30 14.95 6.95
CA ILE A 197 3.64 15.70 8.03
C ILE A 197 2.86 14.77 8.98
N GLN A 198 2.17 13.76 8.42
CA GLN A 198 1.47 12.77 9.24
C GLN A 198 2.44 11.88 10.02
N ALA A 199 3.54 11.42 9.40
CA ALA A 199 4.56 10.64 10.08
C ALA A 199 5.22 11.40 11.24
N GLU A 200 5.42 12.71 11.10
CA GLU A 200 5.96 13.57 12.16
C GLU A 200 5.08 13.57 13.42
N GLN A 201 3.76 13.39 13.28
CA GLN A 201 2.83 13.35 14.43
C GLN A 201 3.10 12.19 15.39
N ILE A 202 3.74 11.13 14.91
CA ILE A 202 4.02 9.91 15.69
C ILE A 202 5.53 9.65 15.85
N SER A 203 6.36 10.61 15.42
CA SER A 203 7.83 10.48 15.39
C SER A 203 8.47 10.31 16.77
N LEU A 204 7.83 10.80 17.83
CA LEU A 204 8.33 10.73 19.21
C LEU A 204 8.10 9.36 19.88
N ILE A 205 7.39 8.45 19.21
CA ILE A 205 7.10 7.11 19.74
C ILE A 205 8.29 6.20 19.49
N HIS A 206 9.17 6.06 20.49
CA HIS A 206 10.36 5.19 20.41
C HIS A 206 10.17 3.92 21.23
N ARG A 207 9.71 2.84 20.59
CA ARG A 207 9.50 1.53 21.22
C ARG A 207 9.85 0.38 20.27
N LYS A 208 10.31 -0.74 20.83
CA LYS A 208 10.77 -1.92 20.08
C LYS A 208 9.72 -2.58 19.18
N ASP A 209 8.44 -2.40 19.50
CA ASP A 209 7.31 -2.99 18.76
C ASP A 209 6.62 -1.95 17.85
N PHE A 210 7.26 -0.79 17.66
CA PHE A 210 6.77 0.33 16.85
C PHE A 210 7.74 0.58 15.70
N TYR A 211 7.39 0.07 14.52
CA TYR A 211 8.22 0.08 13.32
C TYR A 211 7.71 1.15 12.34
N VAL A 212 8.54 2.16 12.06
CA VAL A 212 8.22 3.25 11.14
C VAL A 212 9.29 3.33 10.06
N PHE A 213 8.87 3.16 8.81
CA PHE A 213 9.76 3.01 7.67
C PHE A 213 9.49 4.09 6.60
N PRO A 214 10.37 5.11 6.48
CA PRO A 214 10.33 6.03 5.37
C PRO A 214 10.70 5.30 4.07
N CYS A 215 9.89 5.47 3.04
CA CYS A 215 10.11 4.94 1.71
C CYS A 215 10.35 6.10 0.74
N CYS A 216 11.38 6.02 -0.10
CA CYS A 216 11.72 7.01 -1.13
C CYS A 216 10.69 6.98 -2.27
N SER A 217 9.51 7.51 -2.01
CA SER A 217 8.40 7.62 -2.94
C SER A 217 7.71 8.95 -2.72
N SER A 218 7.22 9.55 -3.79
CA SER A 218 6.35 10.74 -3.76
C SER A 218 4.86 10.37 -3.93
N LYS A 219 4.56 9.10 -4.22
CA LYS A 219 3.22 8.60 -4.48
C LYS A 219 2.58 8.13 -3.18
N HIS A 220 1.49 8.78 -2.80
CA HIS A 220 0.64 8.39 -1.68
C HIS A 220 0.07 6.98 -1.85
N GLY A 221 0.01 6.20 -0.77
CA GLY A 221 -0.52 4.82 -0.76
C GLY A 221 0.51 3.78 -0.32
N ILE A 222 0.46 2.57 -0.87
CA ILE A 222 1.48 1.55 -0.59
C ILE A 222 2.77 1.95 -1.33
N PRO A 223 3.89 2.17 -0.63
CA PRO A 223 5.07 2.79 -1.25
C PRO A 223 6.03 1.79 -1.92
N PHE A 224 5.64 0.51 -2.01
CA PHE A 224 6.41 -0.56 -2.61
C PHE A 224 5.53 -1.44 -3.52
N SER A 225 6.19 -2.34 -4.24
CA SER A 225 5.62 -3.19 -5.27
C SER A 225 4.61 -4.20 -4.73
N LYS A 226 3.76 -4.72 -5.62
CA LYS A 226 2.75 -5.72 -5.22
C LYS A 226 3.41 -7.02 -4.76
N MET A 227 4.55 -7.37 -5.33
CA MET A 227 5.29 -8.56 -4.91
C MET A 227 5.82 -8.44 -3.48
N VAL A 228 6.38 -7.30 -3.10
CA VAL A 228 6.81 -7.03 -1.72
C VAL A 228 5.63 -7.11 -0.76
N LEU A 229 4.48 -6.54 -1.12
CA LEU A 229 3.26 -6.64 -0.31
C LEU A 229 2.82 -8.09 -0.09
N LYS A 230 2.81 -8.91 -1.15
CA LYS A 230 2.47 -10.33 -1.04
C LYS A 230 3.45 -11.10 -0.16
N LYS A 231 4.76 -10.83 -0.28
CA LYS A 231 5.78 -11.44 0.58
C LYS A 231 5.54 -11.06 2.05
N LEU A 232 5.23 -9.79 2.33
CA LEU A 232 4.90 -9.31 3.68
C LEU A 232 3.67 -10.03 4.25
N PHE A 233 2.60 -10.17 3.47
CA PHE A 233 1.34 -10.76 3.92
C PHE A 233 1.37 -12.30 4.03
N ARG A 234 2.41 -12.95 3.50
CA ARG A 234 2.63 -14.41 3.61
C ARG A 234 3.31 -14.82 4.91
N ARG A 235 3.92 -13.89 5.64
CA ARG A 235 4.66 -14.17 6.87
C ARG A 235 3.72 -14.33 8.06
N ASP A 236 4.07 -15.23 8.98
CA ASP A 236 3.54 -15.20 10.33
C ASP A 236 4.11 -14.04 11.14
N MET A 237 3.50 -13.72 12.28
CA MET A 237 3.85 -12.53 13.05
C MET A 237 5.26 -12.60 13.65
N ASP A 238 5.75 -13.77 14.02
CA ASP A 238 7.09 -13.91 14.60
C ASP A 238 8.16 -13.77 13.53
N SER A 239 7.96 -14.42 12.38
CA SER A 239 8.83 -14.28 11.20
C SER A 239 8.82 -12.83 10.70
N LEU A 240 7.65 -12.20 10.58
CA LEU A 240 7.53 -10.80 10.18
C LEU A 240 8.29 -9.90 11.16
N LYS A 241 8.14 -10.09 12.47
CA LYS A 241 8.86 -9.31 13.47
C LYS A 241 10.37 -9.44 13.34
N GLN A 242 10.88 -10.64 13.04
CA GLN A 242 12.31 -10.85 12.76
C GLN A 242 12.76 -10.06 11.53
N CYS A 243 12.03 -10.13 10.41
CA CYS A 243 12.32 -9.37 9.20
C CYS A 243 12.35 -7.86 9.48
N LEU A 244 11.38 -7.33 10.24
CA LEU A 244 11.32 -5.90 10.59
C LEU A 244 12.47 -5.47 11.49
N ASN A 245 12.85 -6.31 12.47
CA ASN A 245 14.03 -6.05 13.30
C ASN A 245 15.32 -6.03 12.50
N GLU A 246 15.47 -6.90 11.50
CA GLU A 246 16.61 -6.83 10.58
C GLU A 246 16.55 -5.55 9.74
N LEU A 247 15.38 -5.20 9.18
CA LEU A 247 15.21 -3.98 8.40
C LEU A 247 15.62 -2.71 9.16
N VAL A 248 15.25 -2.60 10.45
CA VAL A 248 15.65 -1.48 11.32
C VAL A 248 17.17 -1.33 11.41
N LYS A 249 17.94 -2.43 11.41
CA LYS A 249 19.42 -2.37 11.43
C LYS A 249 20.02 -1.84 10.13
N HIS A 250 19.24 -1.85 9.05
CA HIS A 250 19.66 -1.42 7.72
C HIS A 250 19.18 -0.02 7.36
N THR A 251 18.11 0.49 7.99
CA THR A 251 17.63 1.86 7.76
C THR A 251 18.56 2.95 8.29
N ASP A 252 19.40 2.62 9.26
CA ASP A 252 20.40 3.55 9.83
C ASP A 252 21.76 3.54 9.09
N LYS A 253 21.95 2.61 8.13
CA LYS A 253 23.20 2.49 7.38
C LYS A 253 23.08 3.22 6.06
N GLU A 254 24.19 3.76 5.54
CA GLU A 254 24.27 4.28 4.18
C GLU A 254 23.82 3.19 3.21
N LEU A 255 22.58 3.29 2.76
CA LEU A 255 22.00 2.37 1.82
C LEU A 255 22.59 2.70 0.44
N PHE A 256 23.08 1.66 -0.25
CA PHE A 256 23.67 1.84 -1.58
C PHE A 256 22.75 2.68 -2.48
N THR A 257 23.34 3.68 -3.15
CA THR A 257 22.64 4.43 -4.19
C THR A 257 22.33 3.51 -5.36
N TYR A 258 21.36 3.87 -6.21
CA TYR A 258 21.00 3.01 -7.34
C TYR A 258 22.17 2.87 -8.33
N GLU A 259 23.05 3.87 -8.43
CA GLU A 259 24.28 3.80 -9.21
C GLU A 259 25.21 2.69 -8.72
N GLN A 260 25.45 2.62 -7.40
CA GLN A 260 26.33 1.60 -6.81
C GLN A 260 25.79 0.17 -7.00
N ILE A 261 24.47 0.01 -7.09
CA ILE A 261 23.82 -1.29 -7.30
C ILE A 261 23.96 -1.71 -8.74
N ILE A 262 23.69 -0.79 -9.65
CA ILE A 262 23.83 -1.01 -11.07
C ILE A 262 25.24 -1.48 -11.42
N ASP A 263 26.26 -0.96 -10.76
CA ASP A 263 27.65 -1.38 -10.93
C ASP A 263 27.92 -2.85 -10.56
N LEU A 264 27.01 -3.53 -9.85
CA LEU A 264 27.14 -4.95 -9.48
C LEU A 264 26.72 -5.94 -10.58
N TYR A 265 26.13 -5.46 -11.68
CA TYR A 265 25.52 -6.30 -12.73
C TYR A 265 26.15 -6.04 -14.08
N GLU A 266 26.34 -7.07 -14.89
CA GLU A 266 26.92 -6.89 -16.23
C GLU A 266 25.91 -6.26 -17.18
N GLU A 267 24.65 -6.69 -17.08
CA GLU A 267 23.53 -6.21 -17.90
C GLU A 267 22.40 -5.67 -17.02
N ILE A 268 21.74 -4.61 -17.50
CA ILE A 268 20.58 -4.00 -16.88
C ILE A 268 19.45 -4.01 -17.91
N ILE A 269 18.33 -4.61 -17.53
CA ILE A 269 17.19 -4.78 -18.41
C ILE A 269 16.04 -3.97 -17.83
N ILE A 270 15.55 -2.99 -18.58
CA ILE A 270 14.32 -2.28 -18.28
C ILE A 270 13.18 -3.06 -18.93
N PHE A 271 12.33 -3.73 -18.13
CA PHE A 271 11.21 -4.50 -18.63
C PHE A 271 9.94 -3.64 -18.63
N GLY A 272 9.59 -3.15 -19.82
CA GLY A 272 8.49 -2.25 -20.13
C GLY A 272 9.01 -0.93 -20.68
N SER A 273 8.51 -0.53 -21.85
CA SER A 273 8.90 0.71 -22.54
C SER A 273 7.89 1.85 -22.35
N GLY A 274 7.09 1.78 -21.29
CA GLY A 274 6.13 2.83 -20.90
C GLY A 274 6.80 4.10 -20.39
N LYS A 275 6.02 5.00 -19.79
CA LYS A 275 6.53 6.27 -19.24
C LYS A 275 7.56 6.04 -18.13
N GLU A 276 7.30 5.07 -17.28
CA GLU A 276 8.19 4.65 -16.19
C GLU A 276 9.47 4.04 -16.74
N GLY A 277 9.38 3.21 -17.78
CA GLY A 277 10.53 2.66 -18.50
C GLY A 277 11.42 3.73 -19.11
N GLU A 278 10.81 4.71 -19.78
CA GLU A 278 11.53 5.88 -20.30
C GLU A 278 12.18 6.70 -19.18
N SER A 279 11.50 6.87 -18.03
CA SER A 279 12.08 7.57 -16.87
C SER A 279 13.29 6.84 -16.28
N ILE A 280 13.25 5.50 -16.20
CA ILE A 280 14.43 4.71 -15.81
C ILE A 280 15.53 4.92 -16.83
N ALA A 281 15.25 4.73 -18.12
CA ALA A 281 16.23 4.90 -19.20
C ALA A 281 16.90 6.28 -19.16
N ASP A 282 16.15 7.34 -18.86
CA ASP A 282 16.64 8.71 -18.73
C ASP A 282 17.59 8.86 -17.52
N LYS A 283 17.22 8.32 -16.36
CA LYS A 283 18.08 8.33 -15.16
C LYS A 283 19.35 7.49 -15.34
N LEU A 284 19.23 6.35 -16.01
CA LEU A 284 20.36 5.47 -16.29
C LEU A 284 21.18 5.93 -17.49
N SER A 285 20.75 6.96 -18.22
CA SER A 285 21.44 7.44 -19.42
C SER A 285 22.84 8.00 -19.17
N MET A 286 23.14 8.34 -17.91
CA MET A 286 24.45 8.78 -17.42
C MET A 286 25.40 7.60 -17.16
N ILE A 287 24.88 6.37 -17.12
CA ILE A 287 25.62 5.11 -16.97
C ILE A 287 25.97 4.58 -18.37
N ASP A 288 26.95 3.67 -18.48
CA ASP A 288 27.33 3.06 -19.75
C ASP A 288 26.13 2.38 -20.43
N LYS A 289 25.60 3.05 -21.46
CA LYS A 289 24.43 2.63 -22.24
C LYS A 289 24.59 1.26 -22.89
N LYS A 290 25.82 0.78 -23.09
CA LYS A 290 26.06 -0.55 -23.69
C LYS A 290 25.58 -1.69 -22.80
N ARG A 291 25.44 -1.45 -21.49
CA ARG A 291 24.94 -2.41 -20.50
C ARG A 291 23.42 -2.34 -20.32
N ILE A 292 22.75 -1.37 -20.95
CA ILE A 292 21.32 -1.12 -20.73
C ILE A 292 20.52 -1.63 -21.93
N HIS A 293 19.58 -2.51 -21.64
CA HIS A 293 18.66 -3.10 -22.59
C HIS A 293 17.23 -2.76 -22.20
N MET A 294 16.33 -2.73 -23.18
CA MET A 294 14.91 -2.54 -22.90
C MET A 294 14.07 -3.63 -23.54
N TRP A 295 13.27 -4.29 -22.73
CA TRP A 295 12.36 -5.34 -23.15
C TRP A 295 10.92 -4.86 -23.12
N ASP A 296 10.11 -5.34 -24.07
CA ASP A 296 8.67 -5.12 -24.07
C ASP A 296 7.95 -6.34 -24.65
N ASN A 297 6.78 -6.68 -24.12
CA ASN A 297 5.96 -7.76 -24.69
C ASN A 297 5.21 -7.31 -25.95
N ASN A 298 5.08 -5.99 -26.18
CA ASN A 298 4.45 -5.45 -27.36
C ASN A 298 5.41 -5.48 -28.56
N SER A 299 5.22 -6.46 -29.43
CA SER A 299 6.04 -6.65 -30.64
C SER A 299 6.01 -5.47 -31.61
N ILE A 300 4.96 -4.64 -31.58
CA ILE A 300 4.90 -3.39 -32.37
C ILE A 300 6.01 -2.41 -31.96
N ARG A 301 6.45 -2.50 -30.70
CA ARG A 301 7.52 -1.64 -30.16
C ARG A 301 8.92 -2.17 -30.45
N TRP A 302 9.06 -3.42 -30.87
CA TRP A 302 10.39 -4.00 -31.12
C TRP A 302 11.09 -3.29 -32.26
N GLY A 303 12.39 -3.04 -32.08
CA GLY A 303 13.20 -2.29 -33.03
C GLY A 303 13.08 -0.77 -32.93
N GLN A 304 12.09 -0.23 -32.21
CA GLN A 304 12.04 1.18 -31.83
C GLN A 304 13.15 1.50 -30.82
N GLU A 305 13.35 2.78 -30.54
CA GLU A 305 14.40 3.27 -29.65
C GLU A 305 13.84 4.30 -28.66
N ILE A 306 14.24 4.19 -27.40
CA ILE A 306 13.97 5.19 -26.36
C ILE A 306 15.31 5.59 -25.75
N LYS A 307 15.63 6.88 -25.78
CA LYS A 307 16.83 7.47 -25.16
C LYS A 307 18.18 6.86 -25.58
N GLY A 308 18.27 6.26 -26.77
CA GLY A 308 19.48 5.56 -27.22
C GLY A 308 19.41 4.04 -27.10
N ILE A 309 18.34 3.49 -26.50
CA ILE A 309 18.23 2.08 -26.14
C ILE A 309 17.19 1.42 -27.04
N LYS A 310 17.61 0.39 -27.77
CA LYS A 310 16.74 -0.37 -28.68
C LYS A 310 15.82 -1.30 -27.90
N ILE A 311 14.55 -1.36 -28.31
CA ILE A 311 13.56 -2.26 -27.73
C ILE A 311 13.65 -3.64 -28.38
N SER A 312 13.69 -4.68 -27.57
CA SER A 312 13.59 -6.07 -28.02
C SER A 312 12.49 -6.84 -27.27
N GLY A 313 12.18 -8.03 -27.76
CA GLY A 313 11.39 -8.99 -27.00
C GLY A 313 12.20 -9.57 -25.82
N PRO A 314 11.52 -10.04 -24.76
CA PRO A 314 12.17 -10.72 -23.66
C PRO A 314 12.74 -12.07 -24.12
N HIS A 315 13.95 -12.37 -23.66
CA HIS A 315 14.65 -13.60 -23.97
C HIS A 315 15.46 -14.08 -22.76
N LYS A 316 16.12 -15.22 -22.89
CA LYS A 316 16.97 -15.74 -21.82
C LYS A 316 18.27 -14.95 -21.72
N LEU A 317 18.66 -14.57 -20.52
CA LEU A 317 19.95 -13.96 -20.20
C LEU A 317 20.96 -15.05 -19.86
N TYR A 318 22.21 -14.84 -20.28
CA TYR A 318 23.32 -15.77 -20.04
C TYR A 318 24.39 -15.20 -19.10
N THR A 319 24.18 -13.97 -18.63
CA THR A 319 25.09 -13.20 -17.78
C THR A 319 24.37 -12.79 -16.48
N LYS A 320 25.12 -12.21 -15.54
CA LYS A 320 24.53 -11.66 -14.31
C LYS A 320 23.81 -10.35 -14.64
N GLY A 321 22.49 -10.43 -14.79
CA GLY A 321 21.63 -9.29 -15.11
C GLY A 321 20.81 -8.77 -13.93
N LEU A 322 20.49 -7.48 -13.95
CA LEU A 322 19.43 -6.87 -13.15
C LEU A 322 18.24 -6.58 -14.07
N ILE A 323 17.07 -7.14 -13.77
CA ILE A 323 15.83 -6.85 -14.48
C ILE A 323 14.97 -5.91 -13.62
N VAL A 324 14.73 -4.71 -14.13
CA VAL A 324 13.87 -3.69 -13.49
C VAL A 324 12.52 -3.69 -14.18
N ILE A 325 11.48 -4.15 -13.48
CA ILE A 325 10.11 -4.15 -13.98
C ILE A 325 9.55 -2.73 -13.88
N SER A 326 9.33 -2.10 -15.04
CA SER A 326 8.84 -0.72 -15.14
C SER A 326 7.32 -0.64 -15.30
N SER A 327 6.61 -1.77 -15.33
CA SER A 327 5.16 -1.82 -15.50
C SER A 327 4.45 -2.41 -14.28
N PRO A 328 4.12 -1.59 -13.25
CA PRO A 328 3.45 -2.07 -12.03
C PRO A 328 2.11 -2.77 -12.29
N LYS A 329 1.45 -2.45 -13.42
CA LYS A 329 0.19 -3.09 -13.81
C LYS A 329 0.36 -4.56 -14.14
N TYR A 330 1.47 -4.92 -14.80
CA TYR A 330 1.75 -6.27 -15.30
C TYR A 330 2.90 -6.92 -14.52
N GLU A 331 3.21 -6.41 -13.33
CA GLU A 331 4.37 -6.82 -12.54
C GLU A 331 4.43 -8.34 -12.32
N GLU A 332 3.31 -8.94 -11.90
CA GLU A 332 3.20 -10.37 -11.65
C GLU A 332 3.35 -11.22 -12.92
N GLU A 333 2.68 -10.81 -14.00
CA GLU A 333 2.77 -11.48 -15.30
C GLU A 333 4.20 -11.46 -15.83
N ILE A 334 4.87 -10.32 -15.70
CA ILE A 334 6.27 -10.13 -16.09
C ILE A 334 7.18 -10.99 -15.21
N TYR A 335 6.97 -11.02 -13.90
CA TYR A 335 7.75 -11.84 -12.97
C TYR A 335 7.64 -13.34 -13.31
N ASP A 336 6.42 -13.82 -13.56
CA ASP A 336 6.16 -15.20 -13.99
C ASP A 336 6.82 -15.51 -15.33
N GLN A 337 6.77 -14.58 -16.27
CA GLN A 337 7.42 -14.72 -17.58
C GLN A 337 8.95 -14.83 -17.46
N ILE A 338 9.57 -13.96 -16.66
CA ILE A 338 11.01 -13.99 -16.39
C ILE A 338 11.41 -15.33 -15.76
N SER A 339 10.63 -15.79 -14.78
CA SER A 339 10.84 -17.07 -14.12
C SER A 339 10.74 -18.25 -15.10
N LYS A 340 9.72 -18.26 -15.97
CA LYS A 340 9.52 -19.29 -17.01
C LYS A 340 10.61 -19.30 -18.08
N ASN A 341 11.19 -18.14 -18.41
CA ASN A 341 12.27 -18.02 -19.39
C ASN A 341 13.62 -18.54 -18.87
N GLY A 342 13.68 -18.97 -17.61
CA GLY A 342 14.88 -19.57 -17.02
C GLY A 342 15.95 -18.57 -16.64
N ASN A 343 15.57 -17.32 -16.36
CA ASN A 343 16.45 -16.23 -15.91
C ASN A 343 16.71 -16.32 -14.39
N TYR A 344 16.94 -17.52 -13.86
CA TYR A 344 17.11 -17.78 -12.42
C TYR A 344 18.37 -17.15 -11.80
N GLY A 345 19.33 -16.69 -12.62
CA GLY A 345 20.56 -16.03 -12.19
C GLY A 345 20.51 -14.50 -12.24
N CYS A 346 19.35 -13.92 -12.54
CA CYS A 346 19.14 -12.48 -12.58
C CYS A 346 18.39 -12.02 -11.34
N ASP A 347 18.78 -10.86 -10.81
CA ASP A 347 17.98 -10.19 -9.78
C ASP A 347 16.84 -9.44 -10.47
N VAL A 348 15.62 -9.59 -9.94
CA VAL A 348 14.42 -8.98 -10.51
C VAL A 348 13.82 -8.06 -9.45
N ILE A 349 13.72 -6.78 -9.76
CA ILE A 349 13.19 -5.76 -8.86
C ILE A 349 12.12 -4.92 -9.55
N ALA A 350 11.17 -4.38 -8.80
CA ALA A 350 10.27 -3.36 -9.33
C ALA A 350 10.95 -1.99 -9.43
N PHE A 351 10.37 -1.11 -10.22
CA PHE A 351 10.79 0.29 -10.36
C PHE A 351 10.98 0.99 -9.01
N GLU A 352 10.05 0.79 -8.07
CA GLU A 352 10.06 1.41 -6.74
C GLU A 352 11.28 0.98 -5.91
N GLU A 353 11.74 -0.27 -6.08
CA GLU A 353 12.85 -0.85 -5.31
C GLU A 353 14.21 -0.37 -5.79
N LEU A 354 14.34 -0.03 -7.09
CA LEU A 354 15.58 0.51 -7.64
C LEU A 354 15.97 1.82 -6.94
N PHE A 355 14.98 2.68 -6.68
CA PHE A 355 15.20 4.03 -6.14
C PHE A 355 14.84 4.16 -4.65
N CYS A 356 14.21 3.16 -4.05
CA CYS A 356 13.93 3.14 -2.63
C CYS A 356 14.73 2.05 -1.92
N PRO A 357 15.79 2.43 -1.19
CA PRO A 357 16.58 1.43 -0.49
C PRO A 357 15.82 0.73 0.64
N THR A 358 14.91 1.41 1.35
CA THR A 358 14.01 0.76 2.32
C THR A 358 13.17 -0.34 1.68
N CYS A 359 12.57 -0.08 0.51
CA CYS A 359 11.77 -1.08 -0.20
C CYS A 359 12.61 -2.26 -0.67
N ARG A 360 13.83 -2.00 -1.14
CA ARG A 360 14.79 -3.05 -1.54
C ARG A 360 15.22 -3.92 -0.36
N GLU A 361 15.60 -3.31 0.76
CA GLU A 361 15.99 -4.08 1.93
C GLU A 361 14.79 -4.82 2.52
N LEU A 362 13.59 -4.24 2.48
CA LEU A 362 12.34 -4.93 2.80
C LEU A 362 12.17 -6.17 1.92
N ASP A 363 12.35 -6.06 0.60
CA ASP A 363 12.25 -7.21 -0.31
C ASP A 363 13.27 -8.31 0.03
N LYS A 364 14.51 -7.93 0.34
CA LYS A 364 15.58 -8.86 0.73
C LYS A 364 15.29 -9.58 2.04
N VAL A 365 14.87 -8.86 3.09
CA VAL A 365 14.57 -9.50 4.39
C VAL A 365 13.32 -10.35 4.31
N LEU A 366 12.42 -10.06 3.37
CA LEU A 366 11.22 -10.85 3.10
C LEU A 366 11.46 -11.98 2.08
N ALA A 367 12.59 -12.03 1.37
CA ALA A 367 12.93 -13.14 0.49
C ALA A 367 13.13 -14.40 1.35
N ASP A 368 12.52 -15.51 0.93
CA ASP A 368 12.57 -16.77 1.66
C ASP A 368 14.03 -17.19 1.91
N ARG A 369 14.37 -17.35 3.19
CA ARG A 369 15.47 -18.20 3.65
C ARG A 369 14.98 -19.62 3.82
#